data_AF-A0A3A8YJ33-F1
#
_entry.id   AF-A0A3A8YJ33-F1
#
_cell.length_a   1.000
_cell.length_b   1.000
_cell.length_c   1.000
_cell.angle_alpha   90.00
_cell.angle_beta   90.00
_cell.angle_gamma   90.00
#
_symmetry.space_group_name_H-M   'P 1'
#
loop_
_entity.id
_entity.type
_entity.pdbx_description
1 polymer ?
#
loop_
_entity_poly.entity_id
_entity_poly.type
_entity_poly.pdbx_seq_one_letter_code
_entity_poly.pdbx_strand_id
1 'polypeptide(L)'
;MSKCIEHREFIPVAEVPAEIPDGIAAKYYVRWPGSFHEITQDNVKRIMKNLRSGNWMDIYLYHEEDEEGDYLDLETDGTLYDLSYGEDMGQIWWSTYDPDYLGSDEETDIDASDGQSIIYRETTTADKEAVMTAIEYFIHTGKLWDGIPWMKNWDEWVEE
;
A
#
# COMPACT_ATOMS: atom_id res chain seq x y z
N MET A 1 -11.00 32.75 2.92
CA MET A 1 -10.26 31.90 1.97
C MET A 1 -10.36 30.47 2.48
N SER A 2 -10.18 29.42 1.68
CA SER A 2 -10.12 28.07 2.25
C SER A 2 -8.70 27.80 2.76
N LYS A 3 -8.60 27.19 3.95
CA LYS A 3 -7.33 26.72 4.53
C LYS A 3 -7.31 25.19 4.47
N CYS A 4 -6.23 24.60 3.97
CA CYS A 4 -5.99 23.16 4.09
C CYS A 4 -5.34 22.85 5.45
N ILE A 5 -5.83 21.83 6.13
CA ILE A 5 -5.27 21.27 7.35
C ILE A 5 -4.94 19.80 7.06
N GLU A 6 -3.66 19.47 7.14
CA GLU A 6 -3.17 18.10 7.05
C GLU A 6 -3.40 17.39 8.38
N HIS A 7 -3.97 16.20 8.31
CA HIS A 7 -4.18 15.34 9.46
C HIS A 7 -3.43 14.03 9.30
N ARG A 8 -3.03 13.45 10.44
CA ARG A 8 -2.42 12.12 10.49
C ARG A 8 -2.84 11.34 11.73
N GLU A 9 -3.04 10.05 11.57
CA GLU A 9 -3.41 9.09 12.61
C GLU A 9 -2.56 7.82 12.48
N PHE A 10 -2.05 7.31 13.61
CA PHE A 10 -1.26 6.08 13.66
C PHE A 10 -2.12 4.94 14.15
N ILE A 11 -2.28 3.92 13.31
CA ILE A 11 -3.11 2.75 13.61
C ILE A 11 -2.26 1.73 14.38
N PRO A 12 -2.67 1.33 15.60
CA PRO A 12 -1.92 0.38 16.39
C PRO A 12 -1.95 -1.01 15.74
N VAL A 13 -0.81 -1.69 15.78
CA VAL A 13 -0.69 -3.09 15.37
C VAL A 13 -1.48 -3.97 16.36
N ALA A 14 -2.28 -4.89 15.84
CA ALA A 14 -3.03 -5.84 16.65
C ALA A 14 -2.10 -6.81 17.39
N GLU A 15 -2.40 -7.12 18.66
CA GLU A 15 -1.64 -8.12 19.44
C GLU A 15 -1.71 -9.52 18.81
N VAL A 16 -2.86 -9.83 18.20
CA VAL A 16 -3.11 -11.06 17.42
C VAL A 16 -3.65 -10.62 16.06
N PRO A 17 -2.81 -10.57 15.02
CA PRO A 17 -3.24 -10.16 13.69
C PRO A 17 -4.32 -11.07 13.11
N ALA A 18 -5.15 -10.51 12.23
CA ALA A 18 -6.18 -11.28 11.54
C ALA A 18 -5.59 -12.45 10.72
N GLU A 19 -6.25 -13.61 10.77
CA GLU A 19 -5.93 -14.76 9.90
C GLU A 19 -6.38 -14.48 8.46
N ILE A 20 -5.63 -15.00 7.49
CA ILE A 20 -5.98 -14.88 6.07
C ILE A 20 -7.07 -15.91 5.74
N PRO A 21 -8.30 -15.50 5.38
CA PRO A 21 -9.38 -16.42 5.04
C PRO A 21 -9.23 -16.96 3.60
N ASP A 22 -9.95 -18.04 3.30
CA ASP A 22 -10.12 -18.51 1.93
C ASP A 22 -11.06 -17.57 1.15
N GLY A 23 -10.66 -17.11 -0.04
CA GLY A 23 -11.45 -16.19 -0.87
C GLY A 23 -10.58 -15.29 -1.74
N ILE A 24 -11.18 -14.56 -2.69
CA ILE A 24 -10.54 -13.46 -3.42
C ILE A 24 -11.49 -12.27 -3.38
N ALA A 25 -10.98 -11.12 -2.94
CA ALA A 25 -11.74 -9.87 -2.82
C ALA A 25 -11.14 -8.76 -3.69
N ALA A 26 -9.82 -8.63 -3.77
CA ALA A 26 -9.17 -7.82 -4.81
C ALA A 26 -9.28 -8.58 -6.13
N LYS A 27 -9.88 -7.96 -7.14
CA LYS A 27 -10.21 -8.65 -8.41
C LYS A 27 -9.17 -8.42 -9.48
N TYR A 28 -8.41 -7.34 -9.40
CA TYR A 28 -7.46 -6.97 -10.44
C TYR A 28 -6.13 -6.54 -9.87
N TYR A 29 -5.07 -6.73 -10.65
CA TYR A 29 -3.78 -6.13 -10.41
C TYR A 29 -3.22 -5.47 -11.66
N VAL A 30 -2.39 -4.44 -11.45
CA VAL A 30 -1.58 -3.79 -12.47
C VAL A 30 -0.12 -3.82 -11.99
N ARG A 31 0.81 -3.88 -12.94
CA ARG A 31 2.22 -3.55 -12.70
C ARG A 31 2.55 -2.42 -13.63
N TRP A 32 2.94 -1.28 -13.09
CA TRP A 32 2.94 -0.05 -13.84
C TRP A 32 4.28 0.17 -14.56
N PRO A 33 4.27 0.65 -15.81
CA PRO A 33 3.10 0.82 -16.67
C PRO A 33 2.58 -0.53 -17.19
N GLY A 34 1.26 -0.71 -17.21
CA GLY A 34 0.64 -1.98 -17.63
C GLY A 34 -0.88 -1.91 -17.77
N SER A 35 -1.49 -3.06 -18.04
CA SER A 35 -2.95 -3.23 -18.08
C SER A 35 -3.45 -4.01 -16.88
N PHE A 36 -4.75 -3.91 -16.59
CA PHE A 36 -5.39 -4.76 -15.60
C PHE A 36 -5.28 -6.25 -15.95
N HIS A 37 -5.05 -7.04 -14.92
CA HIS A 37 -5.06 -8.49 -14.97
C HIS A 37 -5.93 -9.03 -13.84
N GLU A 38 -6.83 -9.96 -14.15
CA GLU A 38 -7.71 -10.56 -13.15
C GLU A 38 -6.91 -11.42 -12.15
N ILE A 39 -7.22 -11.27 -10.86
CA ILE A 39 -6.73 -12.10 -9.77
C ILE A 39 -7.66 -13.30 -9.62
N THR A 40 -7.08 -14.49 -9.62
CA THR A 40 -7.81 -15.74 -9.44
C THR A 40 -7.11 -16.60 -8.41
N GLN A 41 -7.85 -17.51 -7.77
CA GLN A 41 -7.29 -18.48 -6.81
C GLN A 41 -6.04 -19.20 -7.34
N ASP A 42 -6.01 -19.51 -8.64
CA ASP A 42 -4.88 -20.21 -9.28
C ASP A 42 -3.64 -19.32 -9.43
N ASN A 43 -3.81 -17.99 -9.57
CA ASN A 43 -2.71 -17.08 -9.85
C ASN A 43 -2.17 -16.32 -8.62
N VAL A 44 -2.90 -16.27 -7.49
CA VAL A 44 -2.42 -15.63 -6.23
C VAL A 44 -1.05 -16.18 -5.82
N LYS A 45 -0.88 -17.51 -5.83
CA LYS A 45 0.40 -18.14 -5.50
C LYS A 45 1.54 -17.67 -6.39
N ARG A 46 1.26 -17.38 -7.66
CA ARG A 46 2.25 -16.85 -8.62
C ARG A 46 2.56 -15.38 -8.34
N ILE A 47 1.53 -14.57 -8.06
CA ILE A 47 1.67 -13.16 -7.67
C ILE A 47 2.58 -13.08 -6.43
N MET A 48 2.18 -13.75 -5.34
CA MET A 48 2.94 -13.74 -4.09
C MET A 48 4.35 -14.29 -4.24
N LYS A 49 4.54 -15.33 -5.07
CA LYS A 49 5.88 -15.85 -5.35
C LYS A 49 6.78 -14.80 -6.01
N ASN A 50 6.28 -14.04 -6.99
CA ASN A 50 7.08 -13.03 -7.68
C ASN A 50 7.42 -11.85 -6.78
N LEU A 51 6.48 -11.38 -5.96
CA LEU A 51 6.70 -10.32 -4.98
C LEU A 51 7.74 -10.77 -3.94
N ARG A 52 7.53 -11.95 -3.33
CA ARG A 52 8.45 -12.50 -2.31
C ARG A 52 9.86 -12.77 -2.87
N SER A 53 10.00 -13.11 -4.15
CA SER A 53 11.32 -13.33 -4.75
C SER A 53 12.00 -12.05 -5.26
N GLY A 54 11.33 -10.89 -5.20
CA GLY A 54 11.83 -9.63 -5.77
C GLY A 54 11.89 -9.64 -7.30
N ASN A 55 11.07 -10.49 -7.96
CA ASN A 55 10.93 -10.42 -9.41
C ASN A 55 10.03 -9.27 -9.83
N TRP A 56 9.08 -8.91 -8.96
CA TRP A 56 8.19 -7.77 -9.09
C TRP A 56 8.54 -6.79 -7.97
N MET A 57 8.85 -5.57 -8.35
CA MET A 57 9.21 -4.48 -7.43
C MET A 57 8.05 -3.50 -7.21
N ASP A 58 7.03 -3.59 -8.06
CA ASP A 58 5.80 -2.82 -7.99
C ASP A 58 4.59 -3.75 -8.14
N ILE A 59 3.47 -3.37 -7.52
CA ILE A 59 2.14 -3.90 -7.86
C ILE A 59 1.05 -2.95 -7.34
N TYR A 60 0.00 -2.78 -8.13
CA TYR A 60 -1.25 -2.14 -7.73
C TYR A 60 -2.36 -3.19 -7.70
N LEU A 61 -3.25 -3.12 -6.71
CA LEU A 61 -4.35 -4.06 -6.50
C LEU A 61 -5.66 -3.30 -6.36
N TYR A 62 -6.68 -3.74 -7.09
CA TYR A 62 -7.96 -3.05 -7.20
C TYR A 62 -9.15 -4.00 -6.97
N HIS A 63 -10.25 -3.44 -6.46
CA HIS A 63 -11.54 -4.13 -6.37
C HIS A 63 -12.28 -4.21 -7.70
N GLU A 64 -12.09 -3.21 -8.55
CA GLU A 64 -12.73 -3.06 -9.86
C GLU A 64 -11.67 -2.72 -10.91
N GLU A 65 -12.01 -2.84 -12.19
CA GLU A 65 -11.13 -2.47 -13.30
C GLU A 65 -11.20 -0.96 -13.53
N ASP A 66 -10.85 -0.18 -12.50
CA ASP A 66 -10.96 1.27 -12.46
C ASP A 66 -9.72 1.87 -11.78
N GLU A 67 -8.94 2.66 -12.54
CA GLU A 67 -7.72 3.31 -12.03
C GLU A 67 -8.03 4.46 -11.07
N GLU A 68 -9.27 4.99 -11.09
CA GLU A 68 -9.72 6.06 -10.18
C GLU A 68 -10.35 5.53 -8.87
N GLY A 69 -10.48 4.20 -8.74
CA GLY A 69 -11.03 3.53 -7.57
C GLY A 69 -10.02 3.37 -6.43
N ASP A 70 -10.48 2.81 -5.30
CA ASP A 70 -9.61 2.48 -4.18
C ASP A 70 -8.59 1.41 -4.56
N TYR A 71 -7.33 1.59 -4.16
CA TYR A 71 -6.24 0.70 -4.53
C TYR A 71 -5.22 0.52 -3.41
N LEU A 72 -4.67 -0.69 -3.29
CA LEU A 72 -3.44 -0.96 -2.53
C LEU A 72 -2.28 -1.00 -3.51
N ASP A 73 -1.19 -0.30 -3.21
CA ASP A 73 0.02 -0.34 -4.01
C ASP A 73 1.27 -0.61 -3.20
N LEU A 74 2.24 -1.24 -3.86
CA LEU A 74 3.56 -1.51 -3.34
C LEU A 74 4.58 -0.91 -4.30
N GLU A 75 5.56 -0.22 -3.73
CA GLU A 75 6.80 0.19 -4.39
C GLU A 75 8.01 -0.24 -3.53
N THR A 76 9.05 -0.80 -4.15
CA THR A 76 10.21 -1.32 -3.40
C THR A 76 11.50 -1.38 -4.21
N ASP A 77 12.64 -1.21 -3.55
CA ASP A 77 13.98 -1.51 -4.09
C ASP A 77 14.48 -2.92 -3.69
N GLY A 78 13.65 -3.69 -2.99
CA GLY A 78 13.96 -5.00 -2.42
C GLY A 78 14.57 -4.98 -1.02
N THR A 79 14.88 -3.80 -0.47
CA THR A 79 15.38 -3.57 0.89
C THR A 79 14.37 -2.82 1.74
N LEU A 80 13.77 -1.77 1.18
CA LEU A 80 12.70 -0.97 1.75
C LEU A 80 11.42 -1.17 0.95
N TYR A 81 10.29 -1.13 1.64
CA TYR A 81 8.97 -1.38 1.08
C TYR A 81 8.06 -0.22 1.46
N ASP A 82 7.54 0.47 0.47
CA ASP A 82 6.45 1.43 0.62
C ASP A 82 5.16 0.72 0.24
N LEU A 83 4.32 0.42 1.25
CA LEU A 83 3.01 -0.18 1.03
C LEU A 83 1.96 0.86 1.38
N SER A 84 1.18 1.27 0.40
CA SER A 84 0.15 2.30 0.55
C SER A 84 -1.21 1.84 0.08
N TYR A 85 -2.22 2.58 0.51
CA TYR A 85 -3.60 2.38 0.12
C TYR A 85 -4.27 3.73 -0.04
N GLY A 86 -4.87 3.98 -1.20
CA GLY A 86 -5.64 5.18 -1.49
C GLY A 86 -7.13 4.91 -1.46
N GLU A 87 -7.89 5.80 -0.81
CA GLU A 87 -9.35 5.90 -0.91
C GLU A 87 -9.78 7.30 -1.33
N ASP A 88 -11.02 7.43 -1.79
CA ASP A 88 -11.65 8.74 -2.11
C ASP A 88 -10.82 9.56 -3.11
N MET A 89 -10.40 8.90 -4.19
CA MET A 89 -9.49 9.45 -5.22
C MET A 89 -8.13 9.91 -4.67
N GLY A 90 -7.63 9.22 -3.63
CA GLY A 90 -6.35 9.53 -2.99
C GLY A 90 -6.40 10.67 -1.98
N GLN A 91 -7.58 11.21 -1.67
CA GLN A 91 -7.73 12.25 -0.62
C GLN A 91 -7.50 11.68 0.79
N ILE A 92 -7.73 10.39 0.96
CA ILE A 92 -7.38 9.67 2.18
C ILE A 92 -6.39 8.59 1.76
N TRP A 93 -5.22 8.59 2.40
CA TRP A 93 -4.20 7.59 2.11
C TRP A 93 -3.64 6.99 3.39
N TRP A 94 -3.30 5.72 3.29
CA TRP A 94 -2.58 4.98 4.31
C TRP A 94 -1.23 4.61 3.72
N SER A 95 -0.21 4.61 4.56
CA SER A 95 1.08 4.03 4.22
C SER A 95 1.57 3.21 5.41
N THR A 96 2.47 2.28 5.13
CA THR A 96 3.43 1.85 6.15
C THR A 96 4.21 3.05 6.69
N TYR A 97 4.88 2.88 7.82
CA TYR A 97 5.80 3.91 8.29
C TYR A 97 6.95 3.35 9.13
N ASP A 98 8.05 4.08 9.14
CA ASP A 98 9.21 3.84 10.01
C ASP A 98 9.20 4.86 11.17
N PRO A 99 8.91 4.44 12.42
CA PRO A 99 8.89 5.33 13.57
C PRO A 99 10.17 6.14 13.78
N ASP A 100 11.32 5.60 13.39
CA ASP A 100 12.63 6.25 13.57
C ASP A 100 12.83 7.43 12.60
N TYR A 101 12.03 7.50 11.53
CA TYR A 101 12.10 8.51 10.48
C TYR A 101 10.87 9.42 10.42
N LEU A 102 9.94 9.33 11.39
CA LEU A 102 8.72 10.15 11.37
C LEU A 102 9.01 11.66 11.35
N GLY A 103 8.49 12.35 10.33
CA GLY A 103 8.72 13.78 10.11
C GLY A 103 10.12 14.09 9.55
N SER A 104 10.80 13.09 9.01
CA SER A 104 12.05 13.26 8.28
C SER A 104 11.75 13.49 6.80
N ASP A 105 12.44 14.47 6.21
CA ASP A 105 12.42 14.70 4.75
C ASP A 105 13.43 13.80 4.00
N GLU A 106 13.91 12.71 4.63
CA GLU A 106 14.87 11.79 4.02
C GLU A 106 14.20 10.98 2.92
N GLU A 107 14.68 11.15 1.69
CA GLU A 107 14.22 10.43 0.50
C GLU A 107 14.84 9.02 0.43
N THR A 108 14.13 8.09 -0.20
CA THR A 108 14.66 6.75 -0.52
C THR A 108 15.18 6.71 -1.96
N ASP A 109 15.95 5.65 -2.27
CA ASP A 109 16.34 5.33 -3.65
C ASP A 109 15.27 4.48 -4.38
N ILE A 110 14.06 4.33 -3.83
CA ILE A 110 12.98 3.58 -4.50
C ILE A 110 12.50 4.39 -5.70
N ASP A 111 12.59 3.80 -6.88
CA ASP A 111 12.03 4.36 -8.11
C ASP A 111 10.50 4.16 -8.10
N ALA A 112 9.73 5.22 -7.84
CA ALA A 112 8.28 5.19 -7.96
C ALA A 112 7.86 4.88 -9.41
N SER A 113 6.94 3.93 -9.61
CA SER A 113 6.58 3.47 -10.95
C SER A 113 5.91 4.56 -11.80
N ASP A 114 5.27 5.55 -11.18
CA ASP A 114 4.72 6.73 -11.84
C ASP A 114 5.80 7.67 -12.44
N GLY A 115 7.06 7.49 -12.06
CA GLY A 115 8.22 8.26 -12.49
C GLY A 115 8.24 9.71 -12.00
N GLN A 116 7.41 10.07 -11.02
CA GLN A 116 7.23 11.43 -10.52
C GLN A 116 7.26 11.53 -9.00
N SER A 117 6.74 10.53 -8.30
CA SER A 117 6.64 10.53 -6.84
C SER A 117 7.99 10.30 -6.18
N ILE A 118 8.18 10.94 -5.03
CA ILE A 118 9.33 10.73 -4.15
C ILE A 118 8.84 9.92 -2.96
N ILE A 119 9.46 8.77 -2.73
CA ILE A 119 9.15 7.91 -1.60
C ILE A 119 10.11 8.27 -0.47
N TYR A 120 9.55 8.68 0.68
CA TYR A 120 10.32 9.08 1.86
C TYR A 120 10.58 7.91 2.79
N ARG A 121 11.68 7.95 3.54
CA ARG A 121 12.00 6.93 4.56
C ARG A 121 10.88 6.76 5.58
N GLU A 122 10.17 7.85 5.88
CA GLU A 122 9.07 7.82 6.84
C GLU A 122 7.91 6.90 6.43
N THR A 123 7.63 6.72 5.14
CA THR A 123 6.50 5.89 4.65
C THR A 123 6.89 4.43 4.37
N THR A 124 8.18 4.11 4.51
CA THR A 124 8.70 2.78 4.23
C THR A 124 8.82 1.89 5.46
N THR A 125 8.93 0.59 5.23
CA THR A 125 9.35 -0.39 6.23
C THR A 125 10.38 -1.36 5.65
N ALA A 126 11.22 -1.94 6.51
CA ALA A 126 12.12 -3.04 6.14
C ALA A 126 11.51 -4.43 6.41
N ASP A 127 10.31 -4.51 7.00
CA ASP A 127 9.64 -5.77 7.32
C ASP A 127 8.94 -6.36 6.08
N LYS A 128 9.75 -7.01 5.25
CA LYS A 128 9.28 -7.72 4.06
C LYS A 128 8.15 -8.71 4.36
N GLU A 129 8.26 -9.51 5.42
CA GLU A 129 7.30 -10.58 5.66
C GLU A 129 5.94 -10.02 6.09
N ALA A 130 5.93 -8.95 6.89
CA ALA A 130 4.71 -8.22 7.21
C ALA A 130 4.06 -7.61 5.96
N VAL A 131 4.84 -6.96 5.08
CA VAL A 131 4.33 -6.38 3.82
C VAL A 131 3.72 -7.45 2.92
N MET A 132 4.41 -8.56 2.71
CA MET A 132 3.90 -9.65 1.87
C MET A 132 2.65 -10.29 2.48
N THR A 133 2.56 -10.36 3.81
CA THR A 133 1.37 -10.84 4.51
C THR A 133 0.21 -9.86 4.36
N ALA A 134 0.46 -8.55 4.45
CA ALA A 134 -0.55 -7.52 4.24
C ALA A 134 -1.12 -7.54 2.82
N ILE A 135 -0.26 -7.71 1.81
CA ILE A 135 -0.68 -7.85 0.41
C ILE A 135 -1.53 -9.11 0.21
N GLU A 136 -1.08 -10.26 0.72
CA GLU A 136 -1.83 -11.52 0.61
C GLU A 136 -3.19 -11.41 1.31
N TYR A 137 -3.22 -10.81 2.51
CA TYR A 137 -4.46 -10.54 3.23
C TYR A 137 -5.40 -9.61 2.45
N PHE A 138 -4.87 -8.54 1.84
CA PHE A 138 -5.68 -7.64 1.01
C PHE A 138 -6.26 -8.35 -0.22
N ILE A 139 -5.47 -9.19 -0.91
CA ILE A 139 -5.96 -10.00 -2.03
C ILE A 139 -7.18 -10.84 -1.60
N HIS A 140 -7.10 -11.46 -0.44
CA HIS A 140 -8.13 -12.37 0.07
C HIS A 140 -9.35 -11.66 0.65
N THR A 141 -9.18 -10.48 1.26
CA THR A 141 -10.22 -9.83 2.08
C THR A 141 -10.68 -8.47 1.57
N GLY A 142 -9.83 -7.80 0.80
CA GLY A 142 -10.03 -6.41 0.36
C GLY A 142 -9.93 -5.40 1.49
N LYS A 143 -9.17 -5.73 2.54
CA LYS A 143 -9.01 -4.89 3.72
C LYS A 143 -7.54 -4.82 4.08
N LEU A 144 -7.15 -3.72 4.72
CA LEU A 144 -5.83 -3.58 5.29
C LEU A 144 -5.64 -4.58 6.43
N TRP A 145 -4.47 -5.22 6.46
CA TRP A 145 -4.09 -6.14 7.52
C TRP A 145 -3.59 -5.38 8.74
N ASP A 146 -4.07 -5.73 9.92
CA ASP A 146 -3.77 -5.05 11.18
C ASP A 146 -2.49 -5.54 11.88
N GLY A 147 -1.75 -6.45 11.24
CA GLY A 147 -0.47 -6.95 11.72
C GLY A 147 0.76 -6.11 11.33
N ILE A 148 0.55 -4.98 10.64
CA ILE A 148 1.60 -4.05 10.21
C ILE A 148 1.21 -2.62 10.62
N PRO A 149 2.17 -1.76 11.02
CA PRO A 149 1.86 -0.37 11.37
C PRO A 149 1.38 0.41 10.16
N TRP A 150 0.24 1.09 10.30
CA TRP A 150 -0.30 2.00 9.29
C TRP A 150 -0.32 3.43 9.81
N MET A 151 0.06 4.36 8.95
CA MET A 151 -0.16 5.79 9.12
C MET A 151 -1.24 6.20 8.14
N LYS A 152 -2.37 6.70 8.66
CA LYS A 152 -3.46 7.29 7.87
C LYS A 152 -3.24 8.80 7.78
N ASN A 153 -3.41 9.36 6.60
CA ASN A 153 -3.34 10.80 6.35
C ASN A 153 -4.56 11.25 5.53
N TRP A 154 -4.97 12.50 5.72
CA TRP A 154 -6.02 13.13 4.93
C TRP A 154 -5.96 14.66 5.04
N ASP A 155 -6.49 15.33 4.03
CA ASP A 155 -6.60 16.78 3.98
C ASP A 155 -8.02 17.26 4.34
N GLU A 156 -8.11 18.29 5.17
CA GLU A 156 -9.36 18.98 5.48
C GLU A 156 -9.34 20.43 4.98
N TRP A 157 -10.27 20.77 4.10
CA TRP A 157 -10.46 22.13 3.60
C TRP A 157 -11.50 22.87 4.43
N VAL A 158 -11.07 23.87 5.19
CA VAL A 158 -11.94 24.69 6.05
C VAL A 158 -12.16 26.06 5.42
N GLU A 159 -13.42 26.45 5.22
CA GLU A 159 -13.78 27.82 4.81
C GLU A 159 -13.66 28.78 6.00
N GLU A 160 -12.90 29.88 5.83
CA GLU A 160 -12.82 30.99 6.79
C GLU A 160 -14.04 31.90 6.81
#